data_AF-A0A497CAS2-F1
#
_entry.id   AF-A0A497CAS2-F1
#
_cell.length_a   1.000
_cell.length_b   1.000
_cell.length_c   1.000
_cell.angle_alpha   90.00
_cell.angle_beta   90.00
_cell.angle_gamma   90.00
#
_symmetry.space_group_name_H-M   'P 1'
#
loop_
_entity.id
_entity.type
_entity.pdbx_description
1 polymer ?
#
loop_
_entity_poly.entity_id
_entity_poly.type
_entity_poly.pdbx_seq_one_letter_code
_entity_poly.pdbx_strand_id
1 'polypeptide(L)'
;MNPLTIVTIGFLVLEAANVLTLYFFPGSKYANGVGVFNAWEKSKNDPELHAFIKYLVNWVAGTKLIFILLLIVILYSADDQTLIFTGIALVISIASFFWRLFPLIRKMDKNGQIAPQNYSTVLGGMITAFILVFLTAVFMAMRG
;
A
#
# COMPACT_ATOMS: atom_id res chain seq x y z
N MET A 1 12.55 -20.44 -8.68
CA MET A 1 12.40 -18.96 -8.68
C MET A 1 12.92 -18.44 -7.36
N ASN A 2 13.68 -17.35 -7.38
CA ASN A 2 14.19 -16.68 -6.17
C ASN A 2 13.00 -16.34 -5.24
N PRO A 3 13.06 -16.64 -3.92
CA PRO A 3 12.00 -16.29 -2.97
C PRO A 3 11.57 -14.81 -3.04
N LEU A 4 12.53 -13.92 -3.30
CA LEU A 4 12.28 -12.49 -3.47
C LEU A 4 11.42 -12.20 -4.71
N THR A 5 11.64 -12.90 -5.82
CA THR A 5 10.79 -12.82 -7.02
C THR A 5 9.36 -13.23 -6.70
N ILE A 6 9.17 -14.34 -5.98
CA ILE A 6 7.83 -14.86 -5.64
C ILE A 6 7.07 -13.85 -4.77
N VAL A 7 7.71 -13.35 -3.70
CA VAL A 7 7.11 -12.35 -2.82
C VAL A 7 6.79 -11.06 -3.57
N THR A 8 7.67 -10.62 -4.47
CA THR A 8 7.47 -9.41 -5.28
C THR A 8 6.31 -9.57 -6.25
N ILE A 9 6.14 -10.74 -6.89
CA ILE A 9 4.98 -11.03 -7.74
C ILE A 9 3.68 -11.00 -6.93
N GLY A 10 3.67 -11.62 -5.73
CA GLY A 10 2.50 -11.58 -4.85
C GLY A 10 2.14 -10.14 -4.44
N PHE A 11 3.15 -9.33 -4.14
CA PHE A 11 2.96 -7.91 -3.83
C PHE A 11 2.43 -7.12 -5.03
N LEU A 12 2.91 -7.38 -6.24
CA LEU A 12 2.41 -6.77 -7.48
C LEU A 12 0.92 -7.04 -7.70
N VAL A 13 0.47 -8.29 -7.49
CA VAL A 13 -0.93 -8.66 -7.61
C VAL A 13 -1.80 -7.89 -6.61
N LEU A 14 -1.33 -7.78 -5.36
CA LEU A 14 -2.01 -7.01 -4.32
C LEU A 14 -2.07 -5.51 -4.64
N GLU A 15 -0.97 -4.93 -5.11
CA GLU A 15 -0.91 -3.53 -5.50
C GLU A 15 -1.78 -3.22 -6.73
N ALA A 16 -1.87 -4.15 -7.69
CA ALA A 16 -2.80 -4.03 -8.80
C ALA A 16 -4.27 -4.00 -8.32
N ALA A 17 -4.64 -4.89 -7.38
CA ALA A 17 -5.97 -4.87 -6.77
C ALA A 17 -6.26 -3.55 -6.03
N ASN A 18 -5.26 -2.97 -5.36
CA ASN A 18 -5.36 -1.66 -4.74
C ASN A 18 -5.62 -0.55 -5.76
N VAL A 19 -4.88 -0.52 -6.87
CA VAL A 19 -5.06 0.48 -7.94
C VAL A 19 -6.44 0.36 -8.59
N LEU A 20 -6.88 -0.86 -8.90
CA LEU A 20 -8.22 -1.12 -9.44
C LEU A 20 -9.31 -0.62 -8.48
N THR A 21 -9.15 -0.89 -7.18
CA THR A 21 -10.09 -0.41 -6.17
C THR A 21 -10.12 1.12 -6.12
N LEU A 22 -8.96 1.79 -6.12
CA LEU A 22 -8.90 3.25 -6.03
C LEU A 22 -9.52 3.95 -7.25
N TYR A 23 -9.33 3.43 -8.46
CA TYR A 23 -9.90 4.04 -9.67
C TYR A 23 -11.39 3.76 -9.85
N PHE A 24 -11.82 2.51 -9.61
CA PHE A 24 -13.17 2.08 -9.99
C PHE A 24 -14.13 1.97 -8.81
N PHE A 25 -13.61 1.69 -7.61
CA PHE A 25 -14.42 1.44 -6.42
C PHE A 25 -13.85 2.16 -5.17
N PRO A 26 -13.56 3.48 -5.22
CA PRO A 26 -12.87 4.17 -4.13
C PRO A 26 -13.64 4.13 -2.80
N GLY A 27 -14.96 4.02 -2.83
CA GLY A 27 -15.81 3.86 -1.64
C GLY A 27 -15.80 2.46 -1.02
N SER A 28 -15.03 1.51 -1.56
CA SER A 28 -14.88 0.18 -0.97
C SER A 28 -14.23 0.25 0.41
N LYS A 29 -14.60 -0.69 1.30
CA LYS A 29 -13.94 -0.94 2.59
C LYS A 29 -12.89 -2.05 2.51
N TYR A 30 -12.73 -2.65 1.33
CA TYR A 30 -11.72 -3.68 1.04
C TYR A 30 -10.53 -3.05 0.31
N ALA A 31 -9.41 -3.77 0.31
CA ALA A 31 -8.15 -3.30 -0.26
C ALA A 31 -7.79 -1.90 0.28
N ASN A 32 -7.13 -1.07 -0.52
CA ASN A 32 -6.83 0.32 -0.15
C ASN A 32 -7.97 1.30 -0.47
N GLY A 33 -9.23 0.84 -0.53
CA GLY A 33 -10.38 1.74 -0.67
C GLY A 33 -10.48 2.75 0.48
N VAL A 34 -11.00 3.95 0.18
CA VAL A 34 -11.15 5.03 1.16
C VAL A 34 -12.50 5.01 1.88
N GLY A 35 -13.36 4.03 1.60
CA GLY A 35 -14.66 3.85 2.26
C GLY A 35 -14.59 3.51 3.75
N VAL A 36 -13.40 3.17 4.26
CA VAL A 36 -13.15 3.03 5.70
C VAL A 36 -13.14 4.38 6.42
N PHE A 37 -12.84 5.48 5.71
CA PHE A 37 -12.83 6.82 6.28
C PHE A 37 -14.23 7.43 6.20
N ASN A 38 -14.83 7.75 7.36
CA ASN A 38 -16.15 8.38 7.41
C ASN A 38 -16.18 9.73 6.66
N ALA A 39 -15.02 10.39 6.52
CA ALA A 39 -14.85 11.60 5.74
C ALA A 39 -15.18 11.43 4.25
N TRP A 40 -15.01 10.24 3.67
CA TRP A 40 -15.35 9.98 2.27
C TRP A 40 -16.84 10.20 2.02
N GLU A 41 -17.71 9.57 2.81
CA GLU A 41 -19.16 9.75 2.68
C GLU A 41 -19.60 11.18 3.03
N LYS A 42 -19.03 11.78 4.08
CA LYS A 42 -19.32 13.17 4.46
C LYS A 42 -18.97 14.16 3.36
N SER A 43 -17.89 13.92 2.62
CA SER A 43 -17.45 14.82 1.55
C SER A 43 -18.47 14.94 0.43
N LYS A 44 -19.30 13.92 0.18
CA LYS A 44 -20.29 13.96 -0.92
C LYS A 44 -21.34 15.06 -0.78
N ASN A 45 -21.53 15.59 0.42
CA ASN A 45 -22.42 16.72 0.68
C ASN A 45 -21.82 18.07 0.26
N ASP A 46 -20.53 18.11 -0.04
CA ASP A 46 -19.79 19.27 -0.53
C ASP A 46 -19.11 18.90 -1.87
N PRO A 47 -19.70 19.30 -3.02
CA PRO A 47 -19.20 18.90 -4.33
C PRO A 47 -17.74 19.30 -4.59
N GLU A 48 -17.30 20.45 -4.07
CA GLU A 48 -15.94 20.96 -4.25
C GLU A 48 -14.95 20.11 -3.46
N LEU A 49 -15.24 19.88 -2.17
CA LEU A 49 -14.42 19.02 -1.32
C LEU A 49 -14.37 17.58 -1.86
N HIS A 50 -15.51 17.05 -2.32
CA HIS A 50 -15.55 15.71 -2.88
C HIS A 50 -14.73 15.59 -4.17
N ALA A 51 -14.76 16.61 -5.04
CA ALA A 51 -13.92 16.66 -6.23
C ALA A 51 -12.43 16.65 -5.86
N PHE A 52 -12.03 17.44 -4.86
CA PHE A 52 -10.66 17.46 -4.37
C PHE A 52 -10.23 16.10 -3.79
N ILE A 53 -11.05 15.45 -2.97
CA ILE A 53 -10.72 14.12 -2.42
C ILE A 53 -10.61 13.08 -3.54
N LYS A 54 -11.52 13.08 -4.52
CA LYS A 54 -11.42 12.20 -5.70
C LYS A 54 -10.12 12.42 -6.47
N TYR A 55 -9.71 13.68 -6.65
CA TYR A 55 -8.42 14.01 -7.26
C TYR A 55 -7.26 13.38 -6.48
N LEU A 56 -7.22 13.53 -5.15
CA LEU A 56 -6.18 12.93 -4.31
C LEU A 56 -6.16 11.40 -4.37
N VAL A 57 -7.34 10.75 -4.36
CA VAL A 57 -7.47 9.29 -4.48
C VAL A 57 -6.91 8.81 -5.83
N ASN A 58 -7.29 9.47 -6.93
CA ASN A 58 -6.78 9.15 -8.26
C ASN A 58 -5.29 9.43 -8.41
N TRP A 59 -4.77 10.46 -7.72
CA TRP A 59 -3.34 10.74 -7.69
C TRP A 59 -2.58 9.60 -7.01
N VAL A 60 -3.03 9.13 -5.84
CA VAL A 60 -2.40 7.98 -5.15
C VAL A 60 -2.50 6.69 -5.99
N ALA A 61 -3.61 6.48 -6.71
CA ALA A 61 -3.73 5.36 -7.64
C ALA A 61 -2.69 5.45 -8.78
N GLY A 62 -2.50 6.65 -9.33
CA GLY A 62 -1.53 6.91 -10.39
C GLY A 62 -0.08 6.69 -9.94
N THR A 63 0.29 7.11 -8.73
CA THR A 63 1.65 6.86 -8.21
C THR A 63 1.90 5.37 -7.97
N LYS A 64 0.89 4.63 -7.47
CA LYS A 64 0.97 3.16 -7.35
C LYS A 64 1.10 2.46 -8.71
N LEU A 65 0.42 2.95 -9.74
CA LEU A 65 0.55 2.40 -11.10
C LEU A 65 1.98 2.59 -11.65
N ILE A 66 2.58 3.77 -11.49
CA ILE A 66 3.98 4.02 -11.88
C ILE A 66 4.90 3.03 -11.14
N PHE A 67 4.70 2.90 -9.83
CA PHE A 67 5.47 1.97 -9.00
C PHE A 67 5.35 0.51 -9.47
N ILE A 68 4.14 0.04 -9.78
CA ILE A 68 3.88 -1.31 -10.32
C ILE A 68 4.64 -1.52 -11.63
N LEU A 69 4.53 -0.58 -12.58
CA LEU A 69 5.16 -0.70 -13.89
C LEU A 69 6.69 -0.74 -13.79
N LEU A 70 7.28 0.11 -12.93
CA LEU A 70 8.72 0.08 -12.66
C LEU A 70 9.15 -1.26 -12.04
N LEU A 71 8.38 -1.79 -11.10
CA LEU A 71 8.68 -3.05 -10.44
C LEU A 71 8.56 -4.25 -11.40
N ILE A 72 7.64 -4.21 -12.36
CA ILE A 72 7.56 -5.21 -13.45
C ILE A 72 8.82 -5.19 -14.31
N VAL A 73 9.30 -4.00 -14.70
CA VAL A 73 10.55 -3.86 -15.47
C VAL A 73 11.72 -4.43 -14.68
N ILE A 74 11.84 -4.09 -13.39
CA ILE A 74 12.87 -4.63 -12.51
C ILE A 74 12.78 -6.16 -12.45
N LEU A 75 11.61 -6.75 -12.24
CA LEU A 75 11.46 -8.21 -12.20
C LEU A 75 11.85 -8.89 -13.52
N TYR A 76 11.67 -8.21 -14.64
CA TYR A 76 11.97 -8.75 -15.96
C TYR A 76 13.46 -8.64 -16.32
N SER A 77 14.13 -7.55 -15.94
CA SER A 77 15.46 -7.21 -16.44
C SER A 77 16.58 -7.17 -15.40
N ALA A 78 16.27 -7.18 -14.10
CA ALA A 78 17.26 -7.03 -13.06
C ALA A 78 18.06 -8.32 -12.82
N ASP A 79 19.35 -8.15 -12.51
CA ASP A 79 20.17 -9.20 -11.93
C ASP A 79 19.82 -9.42 -10.44
N ASP A 80 20.39 -10.48 -9.85
CA ASP A 80 20.10 -10.84 -8.46
C ASP A 80 20.47 -9.73 -7.47
N GLN A 81 21.58 -9.02 -7.72
CA GLN A 81 22.03 -7.94 -6.86
C GLN A 81 21.05 -6.76 -6.87
N THR A 82 20.58 -6.36 -8.06
CA THR A 82 19.60 -5.30 -8.23
C THR A 82 18.24 -5.69 -7.63
N LEU A 83 17.85 -6.96 -7.73
CA LEU A 83 16.64 -7.47 -7.06
C LEU A 83 16.75 -7.38 -5.54
N ILE A 84 17.89 -7.76 -4.95
CA ILE A 84 18.14 -7.65 -3.50
C ILE A 84 18.04 -6.19 -3.05
N PHE A 85 18.71 -5.26 -3.74
CA PHE A 85 18.63 -3.84 -3.41
C PHE A 85 17.22 -3.29 -3.57
N THR A 86 16.47 -3.74 -4.57
CA THR A 86 15.05 -3.40 -4.72
C THR A 86 14.26 -3.88 -3.51
N GLY A 87 14.45 -5.13 -3.06
CA GLY A 87 13.81 -5.67 -1.86
C GLY A 87 14.10 -4.84 -0.61
N ILE A 88 15.36 -4.44 -0.40
CA ILE A 88 15.75 -3.56 0.72
C ILE A 88 15.06 -2.20 0.61
N ALA A 89 15.05 -1.58 -0.58
CA ALA A 89 14.40 -0.31 -0.82
C ALA A 89 12.89 -0.38 -0.57
N LEU A 90 12.23 -1.48 -0.94
CA LEU A 90 10.82 -1.72 -0.65
C LEU A 90 10.56 -1.81 0.86
N VAL A 91 11.37 -2.56 1.60
CA VAL A 91 11.24 -2.67 3.06
C VAL A 91 11.31 -1.30 3.73
N ILE A 92 12.34 -0.49 3.39
CA ILE A 92 12.52 0.85 3.94
C ILE A 92 11.33 1.75 3.58
N SER A 93 10.90 1.69 2.32
CA SER A 93 9.78 2.50 1.81
C SER A 93 8.46 2.15 2.52
N ILE A 94 8.18 0.86 2.74
CA ILE A 94 7.00 0.40 3.48
C ILE A 94 7.11 0.79 4.97
N ALA A 95 8.29 0.65 5.58
CA ALA A 95 8.53 1.02 6.98
C ALA A 95 8.26 2.51 7.25
N SER A 96 8.45 3.38 6.26
CA SER A 96 8.13 4.82 6.38
C SER A 96 6.66 5.10 6.75
N PHE A 97 5.74 4.15 6.49
CA PHE A 97 4.36 4.20 6.96
C PHE A 97 4.27 4.45 8.47
N PHE A 98 5.10 3.78 9.27
CA PHE A 98 5.05 3.88 10.73
C PHE A 98 5.49 5.23 11.28
N TRP A 99 6.26 5.99 10.49
CA TRP A 99 6.66 7.33 10.87
C TRP A 99 5.52 8.33 10.64
N ARG A 100 4.94 8.40 9.44
CA ARG A 100 4.03 9.51 9.08
C ARG A 100 2.57 9.12 9.04
N LEU A 101 2.23 7.96 8.48
CA LEU A 101 0.84 7.58 8.21
C LEU A 101 0.20 6.85 9.39
N PHE A 102 0.96 5.98 10.08
CA PHE A 102 0.44 5.23 11.21
C PHE A 102 -0.02 6.11 12.39
N PRO A 103 0.70 7.16 12.81
CA PRO A 103 0.22 8.05 13.87
C PRO A 103 -1.08 8.76 13.49
N LEU A 104 -1.22 9.17 12.22
CA LEU A 104 -2.42 9.84 11.72
C LEU A 104 -3.61 8.90 11.72
N ILE A 105 -3.47 7.70 11.16
CA ILE A 105 -4.59 6.75 11.10
C ILE A 105 -5.00 6.28 12.49
N ARG A 106 -4.04 6.08 13.40
CA ARG A 106 -4.33 5.74 14.80
C ARG A 106 -5.10 6.86 15.51
N LYS A 107 -4.77 8.13 15.25
CA LYS A 107 -5.52 9.28 15.79
C LYS A 107 -6.95 9.33 15.24
N MET A 108 -7.12 9.14 13.93
CA MET A 108 -8.43 9.13 13.29
C MET A 108 -9.32 7.99 13.80
N ASP A 109 -8.76 6.78 13.93
CA ASP A 109 -9.45 5.60 14.45
C ASP A 109 -9.91 5.81 15.90
N LYS A 110 -9.03 6.30 16.79
CA LYS A 110 -9.37 6.67 18.17
C LYS A 110 -10.49 7.70 18.27
N ASN A 111 -10.58 8.61 17.30
CA ASN A 111 -11.60 9.65 17.25
C ASN A 111 -12.92 9.18 16.59
N GLY A 112 -13.07 7.89 16.27
CA GLY A 112 -14.27 7.35 15.61
C GLY A 112 -14.46 7.86 14.17
N GLN A 113 -13.38 8.30 13.52
CA GLN A 113 -13.42 8.83 12.15
C GLN A 113 -13.25 7.74 11.08
N ILE A 114 -12.98 6.50 11.51
CA ILE A 114 -12.77 5.32 10.66
C ILE A 114 -13.73 4.21 11.10
N ALA A 115 -14.22 3.42 10.14
CA ALA A 115 -15.06 2.25 10.39
C ALA A 115 -14.57 1.05 9.54
N PRO A 116 -14.45 -0.16 10.12
CA PRO A 116 -14.78 -0.53 11.50
C PRO A 116 -13.78 0.00 12.53
N GLN A 117 -14.16 -0.03 13.82
CA GLN A 117 -13.26 0.36 14.92
C GLN A 117 -12.04 -0.55 14.99
N ASN A 118 -10.91 -0.01 15.47
CA ASN A 118 -9.63 -0.70 15.58
C ASN A 118 -8.99 -1.05 14.22
N TYR A 119 -9.44 -0.40 13.14
CA TYR A 119 -8.85 -0.56 11.82
C TYR A 119 -7.34 -0.28 11.79
N SER A 120 -6.88 0.71 12.57
CA SER A 120 -5.47 1.06 12.65
C SER A 120 -4.61 -0.09 13.18
N THR A 121 -5.13 -0.91 14.10
CA THR A 121 -4.43 -2.10 14.62
C THR A 121 -4.29 -3.17 13.54
N VAL A 122 -5.37 -3.44 12.79
CA VAL A 122 -5.37 -4.41 11.69
C VAL A 122 -4.42 -3.97 10.59
N LEU A 123 -4.50 -2.70 10.17
CA LEU A 123 -3.62 -2.14 9.15
C LEU A 123 -2.16 -2.19 9.58
N GLY A 124 -1.86 -1.79 10.82
CA GLY A 124 -0.50 -1.85 11.36
C GLY A 124 0.06 -3.28 11.39
N GLY A 125 -0.75 -4.26 11.81
CA GLY A 125 -0.37 -5.68 11.78
C GLY A 125 -0.08 -6.19 10.37
N MET A 126 -0.93 -5.86 9.40
CA MET A 126 -0.75 -6.23 8.00
C MET A 126 0.53 -5.63 7.39
N ILE A 127 0.80 -4.34 7.63
CA ILE A 127 2.02 -3.69 7.13
C ILE A 127 3.28 -4.29 7.78
N THR A 128 3.25 -4.59 9.09
CA THR A 128 4.33 -5.30 9.76
C THR A 128 4.56 -6.69 9.14
N ALA A 129 3.49 -7.44 8.85
CA ALA A 129 3.60 -8.74 8.21
C ALA A 129 4.25 -8.64 6.82
N PHE A 130 3.88 -7.65 5.99
CA PHE A 130 4.55 -7.43 4.71
C PHE A 130 6.04 -7.15 4.86
N ILE A 131 6.42 -6.27 5.80
CA ILE A 131 7.84 -5.99 6.08
C ILE A 131 8.59 -7.26 6.46
N LEU A 132 8.02 -8.09 7.34
CA LEU A 132 8.65 -9.34 7.76
C LEU A 132 8.81 -10.33 6.60
N VAL A 133 7.80 -10.47 5.75
CA VAL A 133 7.86 -11.36 4.57
C VAL A 133 8.92 -10.88 3.56
N PHE A 134 9.03 -9.56 3.32
CA PHE A 134 10.07 -9.03 2.45
C PHE A 134 11.47 -9.16 3.08
N LEU A 135 11.61 -8.91 4.38
CA LEU A 135 12.89 -9.09 5.08
C LEU A 135 13.37 -10.54 5.02
N THR A 136 12.49 -11.52 5.24
CA THR A 136 12.86 -12.94 5.14
C THR A 136 13.24 -13.31 3.71
N ALA A 137 12.51 -12.82 2.71
CA ALA A 137 12.83 -13.07 1.31
C ALA A 137 14.18 -12.46 0.89
N VAL A 138 14.47 -11.22 1.29
CA VAL A 138 15.77 -10.57 1.08
C VAL A 138 16.88 -11.37 1.76
N PHE A 139 16.69 -11.75 3.02
CA PHE A 139 17.68 -12.52 3.77
C PHE A 139 17.99 -13.88 3.14
N MET A 140 16.96 -14.57 2.64
CA MET A 140 17.14 -15.83 1.91
C MET A 140 17.88 -15.59 0.58
N ALA A 141 17.52 -14.54 -0.15
CA ALA A 141 18.18 -14.19 -1.42
C ALA A 141 19.66 -13.80 -1.24
N MET A 142 20.05 -13.23 -0.10
CA MET A 142 21.45 -12.92 0.20
C MET A 142 22.30 -14.14 0.60
N ARG A 143 21.66 -15.28 0.90
CA ARG A 143 22.33 -16.51 1.38
C ARG A 143 22.47 -17.59 0.32
N GLY A 144 21.69 -17.52 -0.75
CA GLY A 144 21.78 -18.40 -1.91
C GLY A 144 22.77 -17.85 -2.92
#